data_AF-A0A920N9I4-F1
#
_entry.id   AF-A0A920N9I4-F1
#
_cell.length_a   1.000
_cell.length_b   1.000
_cell.length_c   1.000
_cell.angle_alpha   90.00
_cell.angle_beta   90.00
_cell.angle_gamma   90.00
#
_symmetry.space_group_name_H-M   'P 1'
#
loop_
_entity.id
_entity.type
_entity.pdbx_description
1 polymer ?
#
loop_
_entity_poly.entity_id
_entity_poly.type
_entity_poly.pdbx_seq_one_letter_code
_entity_poly.pdbx_strand_id
1 'polypeptide(L)'
;MTKGQASRLATSCHDGIALTVRPAHLPGDGDAIFSLAANQDSDDGIDLSGSFHMDQLLASAFVCTSEAIVNAVTRAKGMGGVPGLGDFS
;
A
#
# COMPACT_ATOMS: atom_id res chain seq x y z
N MET A 1 17.36 -3.26 -0.38
CA MET A 1 16.48 -2.09 -0.64
C MET A 1 17.16 -0.83 -0.14
N THR A 2 17.44 0.13 -1.02
CA THR A 2 17.98 1.44 -0.63
C THR A 2 16.86 2.37 -0.15
N LYS A 3 17.20 3.46 0.56
CA LYS A 3 16.23 4.49 0.97
C LYS A 3 15.46 5.08 -0.23
N GLY A 4 16.12 5.29 -1.36
CA GLY A 4 15.49 5.77 -2.59
C GLY A 4 14.48 4.77 -3.18
N GLN A 5 14.84 3.48 -3.21
CA GLN A 5 13.93 2.41 -3.62
C GLN A 5 12.71 2.31 -2.68
N ALA A 6 12.94 2.39 -1.37
CA ALA A 6 11.87 2.41 -0.36
C ALA A 6 10.90 3.58 -0.59
N SER A 7 11.44 4.79 -0.80
CA SER A 7 10.61 5.96 -1.08
C SER A 7 9.80 5.79 -2.37
N ARG A 8 10.41 5.25 -3.44
CA ARG A 8 9.72 4.99 -4.70
C ARG A 8 8.60 3.95 -4.53
N LEU A 9 8.82 2.92 -3.73
CA LEU A 9 7.82 1.93 -3.38
C LEU A 9 6.61 2.57 -2.67
N ALA A 10 6.87 3.39 -1.65
CA ALA A 10 5.81 4.08 -0.91
C ALA A 10 4.99 5.01 -1.82
N THR A 11 5.66 5.78 -2.70
CA THR A 11 4.98 6.64 -3.67
C THR A 11 4.08 5.84 -4.62
N SER A 12 4.53 4.69 -5.14
CA SER A 12 3.72 3.87 -6.04
C SER A 12 2.45 3.34 -5.38
N CYS A 13 2.46 3.07 -4.08
CA CYS A 13 1.26 2.61 -3.37
C CYS A 13 0.11 3.63 -3.35
N HIS A 14 0.37 4.93 -3.59
CA HIS A 14 -0.70 5.91 -3.74
C HIS A 14 -1.61 5.60 -4.94
N ASP A 15 -1.09 4.97 -5.99
CA ASP A 15 -1.92 4.49 -7.11
C ASP A 15 -2.94 3.44 -6.61
N GLY A 16 -2.58 2.67 -5.58
CA GLY A 16 -3.49 1.70 -4.96
C GLY A 16 -4.69 2.36 -4.29
N ILE A 17 -4.45 3.46 -3.55
CA ILE A 17 -5.52 4.33 -3.00
C ILE A 17 -6.36 4.88 -4.16
N ALA A 18 -5.68 5.43 -5.15
CA ALA A 18 -6.28 5.94 -6.36
C ALA A 18 -6.79 4.84 -7.30
N LEU A 19 -6.93 3.57 -6.92
CA LEU A 19 -7.70 2.56 -7.64
C LEU A 19 -8.97 2.15 -6.88
N THR A 20 -8.98 2.30 -5.56
CA THR A 20 -10.07 1.80 -4.71
C THR A 20 -10.86 2.89 -3.98
N VAL A 21 -10.37 4.12 -3.93
CA VAL A 21 -11.03 5.26 -3.29
C VAL A 21 -11.37 6.33 -4.33
N ARG A 22 -12.61 6.85 -4.32
CA ARG A 22 -13.10 7.82 -5.32
C ARG A 22 -14.02 8.88 -4.69
N PRO A 23 -13.70 10.19 -4.79
CA PRO A 23 -12.39 10.74 -5.18
C PRO A 23 -11.30 10.38 -4.15
N ALA A 24 -10.03 10.36 -4.58
CA ALA A 24 -8.87 10.18 -3.71
C ALA A 24 -8.00 11.45 -3.72
N HIS A 25 -7.13 11.61 -2.72
CA HIS A 25 -6.15 12.72 -2.62
C HIS A 25 -6.78 14.12 -2.63
N LEU A 26 -7.93 14.29 -1.97
CA LEU A 26 -8.55 15.60 -1.80
C LEU A 26 -7.73 16.50 -0.85
N PRO A 27 -7.91 17.83 -0.90
CA PRO A 27 -7.21 18.75 0.02
C PRO A 27 -7.46 18.50 1.51
N GLY A 28 -8.56 17.81 1.86
CA GLY A 28 -8.86 17.41 3.23
C GLY A 28 -8.27 16.06 3.64
N ASP A 29 -7.69 15.31 2.69
CA ASP A 29 -7.17 13.97 2.93
C ASP A 29 -5.71 14.03 3.41
N GLY A 30 -5.39 13.21 4.42
CA GLY A 30 -4.06 13.08 5.00
C GLY A 30 -3.34 11.81 4.54
N ASP A 31 -3.44 11.47 3.25
CA ASP A 31 -2.94 10.20 2.72
C ASP A 31 -1.42 10.04 2.93
N ALA A 32 -1.02 8.97 3.62
CA ALA A 32 0.38 8.68 3.89
C ALA A 32 0.67 7.18 3.78
N ILE A 33 1.74 6.83 3.06
CA ILE A 33 2.27 5.47 2.97
C ILE A 33 3.70 5.45 3.50
N PHE A 34 4.02 4.42 4.29
CA PHE A 34 5.37 4.11 4.75
C PHE A 34 5.82 2.76 4.18
N SER A 35 7.09 2.65 3.82
CA SER A 35 7.70 1.40 3.37
C SER A 35 8.85 0.99 4.29
N LEU A 36 8.98 -0.32 4.50
CA LEU A 36 10.00 -0.91 5.36
C LEU A 36 10.54 -2.17 4.68
N ALA A 37 11.87 -2.37 4.73
CA ALA A 37 12.49 -3.65 4.41
C ALA A 37 12.98 -4.26 5.72
N ALA A 38 12.43 -5.43 6.07
CA ALA A 38 12.69 -6.08 7.35
C ALA A 38 14.03 -6.83 7.42
N ASN A 39 14.75 -6.99 6.29
CA ASN A 39 15.94 -7.82 6.21
C ASN A 39 17.22 -6.97 6.19
N GLN A 40 18.11 -7.22 7.16
CA GLN A 40 19.43 -6.57 7.32
C GLN A 40 20.60 -7.57 7.21
N ASP A 41 20.35 -8.89 7.19
CA ASP A 41 21.40 -9.92 7.39
C ASP A 41 22.08 -10.40 6.11
N SER A 42 22.12 -9.56 5.09
CA SER A 42 23.09 -9.71 4.01
C SER A 42 23.84 -8.40 3.91
N ASP A 43 25.10 -8.38 4.37
CA ASP A 43 26.06 -7.30 4.05
C ASP A 43 26.09 -7.03 2.52
N ASP A 44 25.70 -8.04 1.74
CA ASP A 44 25.26 -7.93 0.35
C ASP A 44 23.74 -7.67 0.29
N GLY A 45 23.27 -6.49 0.68
CA GLY A 45 21.84 -6.17 0.69
C GLY A 45 21.13 -6.68 -0.57
N ILE A 46 19.99 -7.38 -0.45
CA ILE A 46 19.27 -8.02 -1.58
C ILE A 46 19.49 -7.21 -2.85
N ASP A 47 20.25 -7.78 -3.79
CA ASP A 47 20.65 -7.11 -5.01
C ASP A 47 19.44 -6.93 -5.93
N LEU A 48 18.65 -5.91 -5.61
CA LEU A 48 17.55 -5.39 -6.41
C LEU A 48 18.10 -4.46 -7.51
N SER A 49 19.39 -4.51 -7.87
CA SER A 49 19.98 -3.62 -8.89
C SER A 49 19.40 -3.84 -10.29
N GLY A 50 18.78 -4.99 -10.55
CA GLY A 50 18.02 -5.21 -11.77
C GLY A 50 16.69 -4.44 -11.75
N SER A 51 16.49 -3.49 -12.68
CA SER A 51 15.22 -2.74 -12.85
C SER A 51 13.99 -3.64 -12.87
N PHE A 52 14.12 -4.85 -13.44
CA PHE A 52 13.05 -5.84 -13.52
C PHE A 52 12.51 -6.29 -12.14
N HIS A 53 13.37 -6.40 -11.12
CA HIS A 53 12.94 -6.77 -9.77
C HIS A 53 12.22 -5.62 -9.06
N MET A 54 12.63 -4.37 -9.32
CA MET A 54 11.98 -3.21 -8.73
C MET A 54 10.59 -2.97 -9.33
N ASP A 55 10.44 -3.07 -10.65
CA ASP A 55 9.16 -2.81 -11.30
C ASP A 55 8.09 -3.85 -10.88
N GLN A 56 8.49 -5.11 -10.68
CA GLN A 56 7.60 -6.13 -10.11
C GLN A 56 7.18 -5.82 -8.66
N LEU A 57 8.11 -5.33 -7.83
CA LEU A 57 7.79 -4.90 -6.47
C LEU A 57 6.82 -3.72 -6.47
N LEU A 58 7.04 -2.71 -7.33
CA LEU A 58 6.13 -1.57 -7.47
C LEU A 58 4.73 -2.01 -7.91
N ALA A 59 4.66 -2.86 -8.94
CA ALA A 59 3.40 -3.40 -9.45
C ALA A 59 2.63 -4.16 -8.37
N SER A 60 3.32 -5.02 -7.63
CA SER A 60 2.72 -5.78 -6.55
C SER A 60 2.28 -4.88 -5.39
N ALA A 61 3.04 -3.82 -5.08
CA ALA A 61 2.79 -2.97 -3.93
C ALA A 61 1.49 -2.16 -4.03
N PHE A 62 1.20 -1.57 -5.20
CA PHE A 62 -0.07 -0.85 -5.36
C PHE A 62 -1.27 -1.81 -5.41
N VAL A 63 -1.14 -3.00 -6.02
CA VAL A 63 -2.19 -4.04 -6.00
C VAL A 63 -2.47 -4.49 -4.57
N CYS A 64 -1.43 -4.81 -3.80
CA CYS A 64 -1.56 -5.16 -2.38
C CYS A 64 -2.22 -4.04 -1.58
N THR A 65 -1.91 -2.78 -1.88
CA THR A 65 -2.53 -1.61 -1.21
C THR A 65 -4.01 -1.53 -1.54
N SER A 66 -4.40 -1.68 -2.81
CA SER A 66 -5.80 -1.73 -3.23
C SER A 66 -6.57 -2.86 -2.54
N GLU A 67 -6.02 -4.08 -2.55
CA GLU A 67 -6.65 -5.24 -1.89
C GLU A 67 -6.77 -5.06 -0.38
N ALA A 68 -5.76 -4.46 0.26
CA ALA A 68 -5.80 -4.15 1.69
C ALA A 68 -6.95 -3.18 2.03
N ILE A 69 -7.17 -2.15 1.20
CA ILE A 69 -8.29 -1.20 1.37
C ILE A 69 -9.64 -1.92 1.22
N VAL A 70 -9.80 -2.74 0.17
CA VAL A 70 -11.03 -3.52 -0.05
C VAL A 70 -11.28 -4.48 1.13
N ASN A 71 -10.25 -5.18 1.59
CA ASN A 71 -10.32 -6.05 2.76
C ASN A 71 -10.72 -5.29 4.01
N ALA A 72 -10.20 -4.07 4.22
CA ALA A 72 -10.54 -3.24 5.36
C ALA A 72 -12.03 -2.87 5.37
N VAL A 73 -12.58 -2.43 4.22
CA VAL A 73 -13.99 -2.05 4.12
C VAL A 73 -14.90 -3.26 4.23
N THR A 74 -14.63 -4.34 3.48
CA THR A 74 -15.47 -5.55 3.48
C THR A 74 -15.51 -6.29 4.81
N ARG A 75 -14.48 -6.13 5.65
CA ARG A 75 -14.42 -6.74 6.99
C ARG A 75 -14.75 -5.76 8.11
N ALA A 76 -15.04 -4.50 7.80
CA ALA A 76 -15.41 -3.51 8.80
C ALA A 76 -16.71 -3.91 9.49
N LYS A 77 -16.71 -3.82 10.82
CA LYS A 77 -17.91 -3.98 11.66
C LYS A 77 -18.45 -2.62 12.05
N GLY A 78 -19.76 -2.55 12.26
CA GLY A 78 -20.42 -1.33 12.67
C GLY A 78 -19.95 -0.81 14.03
N MET A 79 -19.92 0.51 14.17
CA MET A 79 -19.59 1.21 15.41
C MET A 79 -20.40 2.50 15.50
N GLY A 80 -20.87 2.86 16.71
CA GLY A 80 -21.58 4.12 16.95
C GLY A 80 -22.92 4.24 16.20
N GLY A 81 -23.59 3.12 15.91
CA GLY A 81 -24.85 3.10 15.17
C GLY A 81 -24.69 3.19 13.64
N VAL A 82 -23.45 3.25 13.14
CA VAL A 82 -23.15 3.17 11.70
C VAL A 82 -22.74 1.74 11.36
N PRO A 83 -23.43 1.04 10.44
CA PRO A 83 -23.09 -0.31 10.07
C PRO A 83 -21.79 -0.36 9.25
N GLY A 84 -21.00 -1.41 9.46
CA GLY A 84 -19.87 -1.73 8.61
C GLY A 84 -20.31 -2.61 7.44
N LEU A 85 -19.57 -2.61 6.33
CA LEU A 85 -19.96 -3.45 5.17
C LEU A 85 -19.94 -4.95 5.51
N GLY A 86 -19.08 -5.37 6.45
CA GLY A 86 -18.99 -6.75 6.93
C GLY A 86 -20.19 -7.20 7.77
N ASP A 87 -21.12 -6.30 8.13
CA ASP A 87 -22.36 -6.66 8.81
C ASP A 87 -23.45 -7.16 7.83
N PHE A 88 -23.22 -7.03 6.51
CA PHE A 88 -24.16 -7.39 5.45
C PHE A 88 -23.74 -8.63 4.63
N SER A 89 -22.64 -9.29 4.98
CA SER A 89 -22.07 -10.43 4.25
C SER A 89 -22.19 -11.78 4.98
#